data_AF-A0A9W8JJV2-F1
#
_entry.id   AF-A0A9W8JJV2-F1
#
_cell.length_a   1.000
_cell.length_b   1.000
_cell.length_c   1.000
_cell.angle_alpha   90.00
_cell.angle_beta   90.00
_cell.angle_gamma   90.00
#
_symmetry.space_group_name_H-M   'P 1'
#
loop_
_entity.id
_entity.type
_entity.pdbx_description
1 polymer ?
#
loop_
_entity_poly.entity_id
_entity_poly.type
_entity_poly.pdbx_seq_one_letter_code
_entity_poly.pdbx_strand_id
1 'polypeptide(L)'
;MPTDSSKYYHGRPASMDELVELIRDRLWREGKSVRYWLKKIREYRDMAWDAEREGDKEFAYVYAFRAAVLIFDKMPKLEDFRELVDIHRKSNLAEHGRQLIELVNRLTPQLRQEYDEWIQEERLKVEAVGAAPTSL
;
A
#
# COMPACT_ATOMS: atom_id res chain seq x y z
N MET A 1 -12.78 2.33 26.17
CA MET A 1 -12.11 3.06 25.07
C MET A 1 -13.10 3.11 23.92
N PRO A 2 -13.62 4.28 23.50
CA PRO A 2 -14.43 4.33 22.30
C PRO A 2 -13.49 4.09 21.11
N THR A 3 -13.72 3.00 20.39
CA THR A 3 -13.06 2.73 19.11
C THR A 3 -13.50 3.82 18.14
N ASP A 4 -12.55 4.64 17.73
CA ASP A 4 -12.71 5.73 16.77
C ASP A 4 -13.10 5.16 15.40
N SER A 5 -14.39 4.88 15.24
CA SER A 5 -15.02 4.41 14.00
C SER A 5 -15.03 5.48 12.91
N SER A 6 -14.49 6.68 13.18
CA SER A 6 -14.29 7.75 12.20
C SER A 6 -13.19 7.48 11.18
N LYS A 7 -12.30 6.52 11.45
CA LYS A 7 -11.15 6.23 10.56
C LYS A 7 -11.50 5.37 9.36
N TYR A 8 -12.67 4.74 9.34
CA TYR A 8 -13.07 3.84 8.27
C TYR A 8 -14.44 4.22 7.73
N TYR A 9 -14.47 4.96 6.62
CA TYR A 9 -15.70 5.13 5.85
C TYR A 9 -15.93 3.82 5.05
N HIS A 10 -16.90 3.01 5.51
CA HIS A 10 -17.32 1.76 4.87
C HIS A 10 -16.22 0.70 4.63
N GLY A 11 -15.16 0.68 5.46
CA GLY A 11 -14.07 -0.30 5.38
C GLY A 11 -12.95 0.05 4.41
N ARG A 12 -13.07 1.18 3.68
CA ARG A 12 -11.96 1.82 2.96
C ARG A 12 -11.23 2.78 3.93
N PRO A 13 -9.90 2.94 3.85
CA PRO A 13 -9.18 3.91 4.67
C PRO A 13 -9.74 5.32 4.47
N ALA A 14 -9.71 6.17 5.50
CA ALA A 14 -10.19 7.55 5.38
C ALA A 14 -9.21 8.48 4.66
N SER A 15 -8.01 8.00 4.29
CA SER A 15 -7.04 8.78 3.49
C SER A 15 -5.93 7.89 2.92
N MET A 16 -5.18 8.47 1.97
CA MET A 16 -3.94 7.90 1.46
C MET A 16 -2.92 7.60 2.56
N ASP A 17 -2.79 8.50 3.55
CA ASP A 17 -1.82 8.35 4.63
C ASP A 17 -2.21 7.17 5.54
N GLU A 18 -3.51 6.99 5.79
CA GLU A 18 -4.01 5.82 6.51
C GLU A 18 -3.81 4.52 5.73
N LEU A 19 -4.03 4.52 4.42
CA LEU A 19 -3.71 3.36 3.57
C LEU A 19 -2.25 2.96 3.72
N VAL A 20 -1.32 3.93 3.69
CA VAL A 20 0.11 3.69 3.87
C VAL A 20 0.44 3.11 5.25
N GLU A 21 -0.16 3.65 6.31
CA GLU A 21 0.04 3.13 7.67
C GLU A 21 -0.47 1.69 7.81
N LEU A 22 -1.66 1.38 7.28
CA LEU A 22 -2.21 0.02 7.26
C LEU A 22 -1.33 -0.97 6.50
N ILE A 23 -0.72 -0.53 5.39
CA ILE A 23 0.24 -1.34 4.65
C ILE A 23 1.45 -1.66 5.53
N ARG A 24 2.02 -0.67 6.21
CA ARG A 24 3.24 -0.80 7.01
C ARG A 24 3.05 -1.72 8.21
N ASP A 25 1.94 -1.55 8.94
CA ASP A 25 1.65 -2.30 10.17
C ASP A 25 1.60 -3.82 9.94
N ARG A 26 1.09 -4.26 8.77
CA ARG A 26 0.90 -5.69 8.46
C ARG A 26 1.98 -6.31 7.56
N LEU A 27 2.99 -5.54 7.16
CA LEU A 27 3.94 -5.96 6.13
C LEU A 27 4.98 -6.98 6.62
N TRP A 28 5.49 -6.79 7.83
CA TRP A 28 6.69 -7.50 8.30
C TRP A 28 6.39 -8.44 9.46
N ARG A 29 7.04 -9.60 9.45
CA ARG A 29 6.98 -10.59 10.55
C ARG A 29 8.37 -11.10 10.87
N GLU A 30 8.79 -10.93 12.11
CA GLU A 30 10.09 -11.41 12.58
C GLU A 30 10.20 -12.95 12.46
N GLY A 31 11.43 -13.46 12.35
CA GLY A 31 11.72 -14.90 12.26
C GLY A 31 11.48 -15.54 10.88
N LYS A 32 11.18 -14.76 9.84
CA LYS A 32 11.08 -15.25 8.45
C LYS A 32 12.41 -15.13 7.71
N SER A 33 12.76 -16.15 6.92
CA SER A 33 14.04 -16.22 6.21
C SER A 33 14.13 -15.29 5.00
N VAL A 34 15.35 -14.98 4.58
CA VAL A 34 15.66 -14.23 3.33
C VAL A 34 14.93 -14.82 2.12
N ARG A 35 14.94 -16.15 1.96
CA ARG A 35 14.26 -16.84 0.84
C ARG A 35 12.75 -16.62 0.86
N TYR A 36 12.13 -16.63 2.03
CA TYR A 36 10.70 -16.34 2.17
C TYR A 36 10.37 -14.92 1.68
N TRP A 37 11.16 -13.93 2.08
CA TRP A 37 10.94 -12.54 1.68
C TRP A 37 11.26 -12.27 0.22
N LEU A 38 12.27 -12.92 -0.37
CA LEU A 38 12.50 -12.87 -1.82
C LEU A 38 11.30 -13.41 -2.61
N LYS A 39 10.66 -14.48 -2.13
CA LYS A 39 9.42 -15.00 -2.72
C LYS A 39 8.30 -13.96 -2.61
N LYS A 40 8.11 -13.36 -1.44
CA LYS A 40 7.07 -12.33 -1.22
C LYS A 40 7.28 -11.08 -2.06
N ILE A 41 8.52 -10.61 -2.22
CA ILE A 41 8.84 -9.47 -3.09
C ILE A 41 8.43 -9.78 -4.54
N ARG A 42 8.71 -10.98 -5.03
CA ARG A 42 8.31 -11.40 -6.37
C ARG A 42 6.79 -11.40 -6.52
N GLU A 43 6.08 -12.05 -5.60
CA GLU A 43 4.61 -12.10 -5.59
C GLU A 43 4.00 -10.70 -5.60
N TYR A 44 4.45 -9.79 -4.74
CA TYR A 44 3.94 -8.42 -4.69
C TYR A 44 4.29 -7.62 -5.93
N ARG A 45 5.49 -7.79 -6.50
CA ARG A 45 5.83 -7.11 -7.74
C ARG A 45 4.93 -7.55 -8.88
N ASP A 46 4.69 -8.85 -9.01
CA ASP A 46 3.83 -9.40 -10.06
C ASP A 46 2.39 -8.89 -9.87
N MET A 47 1.85 -8.95 -8.64
CA MET A 47 0.53 -8.38 -8.30
C MET A 47 0.41 -6.88 -8.59
N ALA A 48 1.47 -6.10 -8.37
CA ALA A 48 1.45 -4.67 -8.64
C ALA A 48 1.31 -4.37 -10.15
N TRP A 49 2.07 -5.07 -10.98
CA TRP A 49 1.99 -4.90 -12.44
C TRP A 49 0.72 -5.50 -13.03
N ASP A 50 0.17 -6.56 -12.44
CA ASP A 50 -1.13 -7.12 -12.82
C ASP A 50 -2.24 -6.10 -12.56
N ALA A 51 -2.29 -5.55 -11.35
CA ALA A 51 -3.26 -4.52 -10.98
C ALA A 51 -3.13 -3.24 -11.82
N GLU A 52 -1.89 -2.82 -12.14
CA GLU A 52 -1.70 -1.68 -13.03
C GLU A 52 -2.26 -1.94 -14.43
N ARG A 53 -2.05 -3.13 -14.99
CA ARG A 53 -2.59 -3.52 -16.30
C ARG A 53 -4.11 -3.58 -16.31
N GLU A 54 -4.71 -3.92 -15.18
CA GLU A 54 -6.16 -3.97 -14.98
C GLU A 54 -6.77 -2.59 -14.67
N GLY A 55 -5.94 -1.57 -14.41
CA GLY A 55 -6.37 -0.23 -14.03
C GLY A 55 -6.76 -0.08 -12.56
N ASP A 56 -6.50 -1.08 -11.73
CA ASP A 56 -6.71 -1.02 -10.27
C ASP A 56 -5.53 -0.29 -9.61
N LYS A 57 -5.64 1.04 -9.55
CA LYS A 57 -4.60 1.93 -9.01
C LYS A 57 -4.32 1.68 -7.54
N GLU A 58 -5.33 1.39 -6.74
CA GLU A 58 -5.16 1.21 -5.29
C GLU A 58 -4.39 -0.09 -5.02
N PHE A 59 -4.76 -1.20 -5.68
CA PHE A 59 -4.04 -2.46 -5.55
C PHE A 59 -2.62 -2.35 -6.11
N ALA A 60 -2.44 -1.71 -7.27
CA ALA A 60 -1.13 -1.46 -7.86
C ALA A 60 -0.23 -0.70 -6.89
N TYR A 61 -0.74 0.37 -6.27
CA TYR A 61 -0.03 1.15 -5.26
C TYR A 61 0.34 0.30 -4.04
N VAL A 62 -0.64 -0.41 -3.47
CA VAL A 62 -0.46 -1.23 -2.26
C VAL A 62 0.67 -2.23 -2.45
N TYR A 63 0.64 -3.00 -3.53
CA TYR A 63 1.62 -4.05 -3.75
C TYR A 63 2.98 -3.49 -4.16
N ALA A 64 3.02 -2.42 -4.94
CA ALA A 64 4.27 -1.75 -5.29
C ALA A 64 4.97 -1.19 -4.05
N PHE A 65 4.22 -0.52 -3.18
CA PHE A 65 4.73 0.02 -1.93
C PHE A 65 5.25 -1.09 -1.00
N ARG A 66 4.50 -2.19 -0.84
CA ARG A 66 4.92 -3.36 -0.05
C ARG A 66 6.25 -3.92 -0.55
N ALA A 67 6.36 -4.16 -1.85
CA ALA A 67 7.58 -4.69 -2.44
C ALA A 67 8.76 -3.73 -2.29
N ALA A 68 8.57 -2.42 -2.53
CA ALA A 68 9.62 -1.42 -2.37
C ALA A 68 10.13 -1.32 -0.91
N VAL A 69 9.23 -1.32 0.07
CA VAL A 69 9.61 -1.30 1.50
C VAL A 69 10.37 -2.57 1.88
N LEU A 70 9.95 -3.74 1.38
CA LEU A 70 10.69 -4.98 1.62
C LEU A 70 12.11 -4.91 1.02
N ILE A 71 12.25 -4.41 -0.20
CA ILE A 71 13.53 -4.33 -0.91
C ILE A 71 14.51 -3.36 -0.22
N PHE A 72 14.06 -2.15 0.11
CA PHE A 72 14.96 -1.08 0.55
C PHE A 72 15.07 -0.92 2.07
N ASP A 73 14.02 -1.25 2.83
CA ASP A 73 14.02 -1.04 4.28
C ASP A 73 14.19 -2.34 5.07
N LYS A 74 13.46 -3.41 4.72
CA LYS A 74 13.40 -4.62 5.56
C LYS A 74 14.50 -5.64 5.23
N MET A 75 14.63 -6.02 3.97
CA MET A 75 15.57 -7.06 3.54
C MET A 75 17.03 -6.76 3.86
N PRO A 76 17.55 -5.52 3.67
CA PRO A 76 18.94 -5.22 3.96
C PRO A 76 19.34 -5.37 5.44
N LYS A 77 18.36 -5.46 6.34
CA LYS A 77 18.55 -5.60 7.80
C LYS A 77 18.60 -7.06 8.27
N LEU A 78 18.29 -8.04 7.41
CA LEU A 78 18.42 -9.46 7.75
C LEU A 78 19.91 -9.86 7.75
N GLU A 79 20.35 -10.55 8.79
CA GLU A 79 21.76 -10.99 8.95
C GLU A 79 22.25 -11.78 7.73
N ASP A 80 21.48 -12.78 7.29
CA ASP A 80 21.85 -13.65 6.17
C ASP A 80 21.72 -12.98 4.78
N PHE A 81 21.15 -11.78 4.68
CA PHE A 81 20.89 -11.16 3.37
C PHE A 81 22.17 -10.86 2.61
N ARG A 82 23.23 -10.46 3.32
CA ARG A 82 24.50 -10.12 2.70
C ARG A 82 25.20 -11.35 2.14
N GLU A 83 25.05 -12.50 2.80
CA GLU A 83 25.69 -13.78 2.46
C GLU A 83 24.91 -14.54 1.38
N LEU A 84 23.57 -14.53 1.44
CA LEU A 84 22.72 -15.31 0.53
C LEU A 84 22.45 -14.64 -0.83
N VAL A 85 22.69 -13.33 -0.94
CA VAL A 85 22.40 -12.56 -2.15
C VAL A 85 23.69 -11.97 -2.70
N ASP A 86 24.11 -12.48 -3.86
CA ASP A 86 25.27 -11.95 -4.58
C ASP A 86 25.06 -10.50 -5.06
N ILE A 87 26.15 -9.84 -5.47
CA ILE A 87 26.14 -8.44 -5.89
C ILE A 87 25.22 -8.21 -7.10
N HIS A 88 25.17 -9.15 -8.04
CA HIS A 88 24.32 -9.05 -9.23
C HIS A 88 22.84 -9.10 -8.87
N ARG A 89 22.45 -10.03 -7.99
CA ARG A 89 21.09 -10.16 -7.47
C ARG A 89 20.67 -8.94 -6.66
N LYS A 90 21.59 -8.35 -5.88
CA LYS A 90 21.33 -7.08 -5.17
C LYS A 90 21.07 -5.94 -6.14
N SER A 91 21.89 -5.80 -7.18
CA SER A 91 21.70 -4.78 -8.22
C SER A 91 20.35 -4.93 -8.93
N ASN A 92 20.01 -6.15 -9.36
CA ASN A 92 18.73 -6.43 -10.00
C ASN A 92 17.54 -6.15 -9.07
N LEU A 93 17.66 -6.52 -7.79
CA LEU A 93 16.61 -6.25 -6.79
C LEU A 93 16.41 -4.75 -6.58
N ALA A 94 17.50 -3.99 -6.51
CA ALA A 94 17.45 -2.54 -6.39
C ALA A 94 16.79 -1.90 -7.61
N GLU A 95 17.11 -2.37 -8.82
CA GLU A 95 16.49 -1.86 -10.06
C GLU A 95 14.99 -2.13 -10.10
N HIS A 96 14.56 -3.34 -9.76
CA HIS A 96 13.13 -3.64 -9.59
C HIS A 96 12.47 -2.76 -8.53
N GLY A 97 13.16 -2.48 -7.43
CA GLY A 97 12.68 -1.57 -6.41
C GLY A 97 12.47 -0.15 -6.94
N ARG A 98 13.36 0.36 -7.79
CA ARG A 98 13.24 1.71 -8.39
C ARG A 98 12.01 1.81 -9.29
N GLN A 99 11.78 0.81 -10.15
CA GLN A 99 10.59 0.76 -11.01
C GLN A 99 9.29 0.79 -10.21
N LEU A 100 9.26 0.11 -9.06
CA LEU A 100 8.12 0.13 -8.15
C LEU A 100 7.94 1.49 -7.47
N ILE A 101 9.03 2.17 -7.10
CA ILE A 101 8.97 3.53 -6.55
C ILE A 101 8.45 4.52 -7.60
N GLU A 102 8.84 4.39 -8.86
CA GLU A 102 8.32 5.20 -9.96
C GLU A 102 6.81 5.00 -10.13
N LEU A 103 6.34 3.75 -10.08
CA LEU A 103 4.91 3.43 -10.10
C LEU A 103 4.18 4.07 -8.90
N VAL A 104 4.71 3.93 -7.68
CA VAL A 104 4.17 4.56 -6.47
C VAL A 104 4.08 6.08 -6.62
N ASN A 105 5.14 6.72 -7.11
CA ASN A 105 5.18 8.18 -7.30
C ASN A 105 4.16 8.64 -8.35
N ARG A 106 3.97 7.86 -9.42
CA ARG A 106 2.97 8.14 -10.46
C ARG A 106 1.53 8.00 -9.94
N LEU A 107 1.26 7.00 -9.11
CA LEU A 107 -0.08 6.71 -8.58
C LEU A 107 -0.47 7.60 -7.41
N THR A 108 0.49 8.06 -6.60
CA THR A 108 0.25 8.88 -5.40
C THR A 108 -0.66 10.10 -5.64
N PRO A 109 -0.40 10.99 -6.63
CA PRO A 109 -1.25 12.16 -6.83
C PRO A 109 -2.65 11.77 -7.30
N GLN A 110 -2.78 10.71 -8.11
CA GLN A 110 -4.07 10.23 -8.61
C GLN A 110 -4.94 9.68 -7.47
N LEU A 111 -4.36 8.81 -6.64
CA LEU A 111 -5.06 8.24 -5.49
C LEU A 111 -5.41 9.30 -4.46
N ARG A 112 -4.53 10.27 -4.19
CA ARG A 112 -4.84 11.37 -3.27
C ARG A 112 -6.10 12.13 -3.72
N GLN A 113 -6.18 12.46 -5.00
CA GLN A 113 -7.36 13.10 -5.56
C GLN A 113 -8.61 12.22 -5.44
N GLU A 114 -8.53 10.94 -5.81
CA GLU A 114 -9.67 10.00 -5.74
C GLU A 114 -10.19 9.81 -4.29
N TYR A 115 -9.29 9.80 -3.30
CA TYR A 115 -9.67 9.75 -1.89
C TYR A 115 -10.33 11.07 -1.43
N ASP A 116 -9.78 12.22 -1.82
CA ASP A 116 -10.35 13.52 -1.47
C ASP A 116 -11.77 13.68 -2.05
N GLU A 117 -11.97 13.33 -3.31
CA GLU A 117 -13.28 13.35 -3.98
C GLU A 117 -14.30 12.44 -3.28
N TRP A 118 -13.90 11.20 -3.00
CA TRP A 118 -14.77 10.24 -2.31
C TRP A 118 -15.19 10.70 -0.91
N ILE A 119 -14.28 11.29 -0.13
CA ILE A 119 -14.60 11.82 1.20
C ILE A 119 -15.61 12.96 1.11
N GLN A 120 -15.49 13.84 0.11
CA GLN A 120 -16.47 14.91 -0.09
C GLN A 120 -17.84 14.35 -0.45
N GLU A 121 -17.90 13.37 -1.34
CA GLU A 121 -19.16 12.71 -1.70
C GLU A 121 -19.82 12.04 -0.48
N GLU A 122 -19.05 11.34 0.35
CA GLU A 122 -19.61 10.71 1.55
C GLU A 122 -20.08 11.73 2.59
N ARG A 123 -19.37 12.85 2.76
CA ARG A 123 -19.83 13.95 3.62
C ARG A 123 -21.17 14.50 3.15
N LEU A 124 -21.30 14.77 1.85
CA LEU A 124 -22.55 15.27 1.26
C LEU A 124 -23.71 14.29 1.44
N LYS A 125 -23.46 12.97 1.29
CA LYS A 125 -24.48 11.94 1.54
C LYS A 125 -24.94 11.92 2.99
N VAL A 126 -24.02 12.00 3.95
CA VAL A 126 -24.35 12.04 5.39
C VAL A 126 -25.16 13.28 5.74
N GLU A 127 -24.76 14.46 5.23
CA GLU A 127 -25.49 15.71 5.44
C GLU A 127 -26.90 15.68 4.83
N ALA A 128 -27.07 15.10 3.64
CA ALA A 128 -28.37 14.94 3.00
C ALA A 128 -29.32 14.01 3.78
N VAL A 129 -28.79 12.94 4.39
CA VAL A 129 -29.58 12.05 5.26
C VAL A 129 -29.94 12.72 6.58
N GLY A 130 -29.04 13.52 7.16
CA GLY A 130 -29.29 14.28 8.38
C GLY A 130 -30.26 15.46 8.22
N ALA A 131 -30.35 16.01 7.01
CA ALA A 131 -31.24 17.14 6.69
C ALA A 131 -32.67 16.73 6.30
N ALA A 132 -32.99 15.42 6.21
CA ALA A 132 -34.35 14.97 5.96
C ALA A 132 -35.22 15.26 7.19
N PRO A 133 -36.23 16.16 7.12
CA PRO A 133 -37.14 16.37 8.23
C PRO A 133 -37.86 15.06 8.50
N THR A 134 -37.76 14.57 9.74
CA THR A 134 -38.63 13.51 10.24
C THR A 134 -40.02 14.12 10.34
N SER A 135 -40.77 14.06 9.24
CA SER A 135 -42.17 14.45 9.21
C SER A 135 -42.98 13.41 9.98
N LEU A 136 -43.38 13.76 11.20
CA LEU A 136 -44.45 13.13 11.98
C LEU A 136 -45.64 14.09 12.04
#